data_AF-A0A4T9T9I3-F1
#
_entry.id   AF-A0A4T9T9I3-F1
#
_cell.length_a   1.000
_cell.length_b   1.000
_cell.length_c   1.000
_cell.angle_alpha   90.00
_cell.angle_beta   90.00
_cell.angle_gamma   90.00
#
_symmetry.space_group_name_H-M   'P 1'
#
loop_
_entity.id
_entity.type
_entity.pdbx_description
1 polymer ?
#
loop_
_entity_poly.entity_id
_entity_poly.type
_entity_poly.pdbx_seq_one_letter_code
_entity_poly.pdbx_strand_id
1 'polypeptide(L)'
;MRVWRIDASKSNKDLLLRSEGAPYGSMPEFDGNRLEKCGNDIPLERRRKLRNDLYTYDPAALIVSDKAHSVLAGCIEESAQCIKLDLDGQVAWLVNVTTVIDCLTSESDIVADSDRGFTWIRYVRQYELDETLVSGASLFKIKGIETKGCFCTDLIVSRVIEAGLKGFYFSLVFDSSAPRGLIKFERIVPIGDFYIESGKRGKACLPRENPEAFGQELVPLRKPTASAAERIEPSGPSAEGPEPAPYDGPALDDDIRAVREEALASLPGLPAAAGELSDGPCGALGSRVCGSPAMLPGEEWPEGPGGEPLCFLAQLDMADLPPLPGFPEKGLLRLFVGEGPEFGLDPSDMAAQAGFRALWAPDPEGAALRAAPEEAEDGLGWGDGPWAMRFAGPFESRPDDVDFRVEGAFAKLWNAAHPGLPVGRMHDDADRYASDPGLTWNLSSREGASAGGPPAVQVGGYPVFCQDDWRNWEERYRPYDTLLFQLSCDWDRWIAIGDGGRMCFLIPSEKLAAGDFSDIMYWWDCG
;
A
#
# COMPACT_ATOMS: atom_id res chain seq x y z
N MET A 1 -29.42 -12.72 -6.60
CA MET A 1 -29.06 -12.60 -5.17
C MET A 1 -27.65 -12.03 -5.10
N ARG A 2 -27.39 -11.07 -4.21
CA ARG A 2 -26.05 -10.51 -4.02
C ARG A 2 -25.49 -10.83 -2.65
N VAL A 3 -24.19 -11.12 -2.62
CA VAL A 3 -23.41 -11.31 -1.41
C VAL A 3 -22.28 -10.30 -1.40
N TRP A 4 -22.11 -9.69 -0.24
CA TRP A 4 -21.18 -8.60 0.01
C TRP A 4 -20.24 -9.01 1.12
N ARG A 5 -18.94 -8.75 0.96
CA ARG A 5 -18.02 -8.73 2.10
C ARG A 5 -18.24 -7.42 2.86
N ILE A 6 -18.32 -7.50 4.18
CA ILE A 6 -18.46 -6.35 5.07
C ILE A 6 -17.11 -6.04 5.70
N ASP A 7 -16.74 -4.76 5.70
CA ASP A 7 -15.54 -4.25 6.35
C ASP A 7 -15.81 -2.85 6.93
N ALA A 8 -14.96 -2.39 7.83
CA ALA A 8 -15.00 -1.00 8.28
C ALA A 8 -14.30 -0.09 7.26
N SER A 9 -14.71 1.18 7.19
CA SER A 9 -13.98 2.18 6.42
C SER A 9 -12.52 2.26 6.88
N LYS A 10 -11.59 2.54 5.96
CA LYS A 10 -10.13 2.49 6.24
C LYS A 10 -9.75 3.32 7.48
N SER A 11 -10.27 4.53 7.62
CA SER A 11 -10.06 5.42 8.78
C SER A 11 -10.58 4.88 10.13
N ASN A 12 -11.34 3.78 10.13
CA ASN A 12 -11.86 3.17 11.36
C ASN A 12 -11.04 1.96 11.83
N LYS A 13 -10.16 1.40 10.99
CA LYS A 13 -9.48 0.14 11.29
C LYS A 13 -8.44 0.28 12.41
N ASP A 14 -7.78 1.43 12.49
CA ASP A 14 -6.69 1.67 13.45
C ASP A 14 -7.18 2.21 14.81
N LEU A 15 -8.49 2.46 14.95
CA LEU A 15 -9.07 3.06 16.15
C LEU A 15 -9.25 2.07 17.30
N LEU A 16 -9.22 0.77 17.01
CA LEU A 16 -9.45 -0.32 17.93
C LEU A 16 -8.31 -1.33 17.80
N LEU A 17 -7.47 -1.42 18.82
CA LEU A 17 -6.27 -2.26 18.82
C LEU A 17 -6.29 -3.24 19.98
N ARG A 18 -5.34 -4.16 19.96
CA ARG A 18 -5.08 -5.07 21.08
C ARG A 18 -4.52 -4.28 22.27
N SER A 19 -4.99 -4.59 23.48
CA SER A 19 -4.42 -4.01 24.70
C SER A 19 -2.95 -4.42 24.87
N GLU A 20 -2.09 -3.45 25.22
CA GLU A 20 -0.69 -3.71 25.53
C GLU A 20 -0.54 -4.78 26.63
N GLY A 21 0.24 -5.83 26.36
CA GLY A 21 0.54 -6.89 27.33
C GLY A 21 -0.37 -8.12 27.32
N ALA A 22 -1.39 -8.19 26.45
CA ALA A 22 -2.17 -9.43 26.28
C ALA A 22 -1.26 -10.59 25.80
N PRO A 23 -1.33 -11.82 26.34
CA PRO A 23 -0.48 -12.94 25.92
C PRO A 23 -0.68 -13.34 24.45
N TYR A 24 0.40 -13.68 23.75
CA TYR A 24 0.31 -14.28 22.41
C TYR A 24 -0.48 -15.61 22.50
N GLY A 25 -1.56 -15.75 21.71
CA GLY A 25 -2.44 -16.94 21.74
C GLY A 25 -3.63 -16.88 22.70
N SER A 26 -3.88 -15.76 23.41
CA SER A 26 -5.10 -15.60 24.22
C SER A 26 -6.29 -15.03 23.45
N MET A 27 -6.14 -14.83 22.13
CA MET A 27 -7.15 -14.18 21.30
C MET A 27 -8.15 -15.21 20.77
N PRO A 28 -9.45 -14.89 20.73
CA PRO A 28 -10.38 -15.70 19.99
C PRO A 28 -10.10 -15.65 18.50
N GLU A 29 -10.18 -16.79 17.81
CA GLU A 29 -9.90 -16.88 16.37
C GLU A 29 -11.06 -16.38 15.49
N PHE A 30 -12.20 -15.97 16.09
CA PHE A 30 -13.40 -15.49 15.38
C PHE A 30 -13.75 -16.35 14.15
N ASP A 31 -13.60 -17.66 14.31
CA ASP A 31 -13.65 -18.68 13.26
C ASP A 31 -15.07 -19.24 13.05
N GLY A 32 -16.08 -18.60 13.62
CA GLY A 32 -17.46 -19.08 13.65
C GLY A 32 -17.86 -19.79 14.94
N ASN A 33 -16.92 -20.05 15.85
CA ASN A 33 -17.26 -20.59 17.16
C ASN A 33 -17.75 -19.50 18.13
N ARG A 34 -18.63 -19.90 19.05
CA ARG A 34 -19.06 -19.03 20.15
C ARG A 34 -17.91 -18.79 21.12
N LEU A 35 -17.81 -17.56 21.61
CA LEU A 35 -16.85 -17.17 22.63
C LEU A 35 -17.35 -17.59 24.01
N GLU A 36 -16.49 -18.30 24.75
CA GLU A 36 -16.74 -18.65 26.16
C GLU A 36 -16.48 -17.48 27.11
N LYS A 37 -15.57 -16.57 26.75
CA LYS A 37 -15.27 -15.32 27.48
C LYS A 37 -15.97 -14.14 26.80
N CYS A 38 -16.59 -13.25 27.57
CA CYS A 38 -17.48 -12.20 27.06
C CYS A 38 -17.24 -10.85 27.74
N GLY A 39 -17.53 -9.75 27.03
CA GLY A 39 -17.46 -8.40 27.57
C GLY A 39 -16.04 -7.89 27.73
N ASN A 40 -15.71 -7.32 28.90
CA ASN A 40 -14.43 -6.69 29.19
C ASN A 40 -13.23 -7.65 29.25
N ASP A 41 -13.47 -8.96 29.12
CA ASP A 41 -12.41 -9.98 29.03
C ASP A 41 -11.74 -10.05 27.65
N ILE A 42 -12.28 -9.32 26.66
CA ILE A 42 -11.71 -9.22 25.32
C ILE A 42 -10.62 -8.14 25.37
N PRO A 43 -9.35 -8.47 25.02
CA PRO A 43 -8.21 -7.56 25.15
C PRO A 43 -8.22 -6.49 24.05
N LEU A 44 -9.18 -5.57 24.15
CA LEU A 44 -9.46 -4.50 23.22
C LEU A 44 -9.14 -3.16 23.88
N GLU A 45 -8.32 -2.35 23.20
CA GLU A 45 -7.97 -0.99 23.59
C GLU A 45 -8.43 0.00 22.52
N ARG A 46 -9.10 1.05 22.97
CA ARG A 46 -9.59 2.12 22.09
C ARG A 46 -8.56 3.25 22.05
N ARG A 47 -8.05 3.57 20.86
CA ARG A 47 -7.09 4.67 20.66
C ARG A 47 -7.76 6.04 20.67
N ARG A 48 -8.94 6.16 20.04
CA ARG A 48 -9.70 7.41 19.94
C ARG A 48 -11.20 7.17 20.09
N LYS A 49 -11.94 8.24 20.35
CA LYS A 49 -13.41 8.18 20.46
C LYS A 49 -14.04 7.63 19.16
N LEU A 50 -14.96 6.69 19.29
CA LEU A 50 -15.67 6.13 18.15
C LEU A 50 -16.72 7.13 17.65
N ARG A 51 -16.62 7.55 16.39
CA ARG A 51 -17.51 8.53 15.73
C ARG A 51 -18.45 7.89 14.69
N ASN A 52 -18.18 6.66 14.29
CA ASN A 52 -18.90 5.92 13.24
C ASN A 52 -19.67 4.73 13.83
N ASP A 53 -20.36 3.99 12.96
CA ASP A 53 -21.29 2.93 13.34
C ASP A 53 -20.73 1.51 13.14
N LEU A 54 -19.64 1.36 12.37
CA LEU A 54 -18.89 0.10 12.21
C LEU A 54 -17.38 0.32 12.35
N TYR A 55 -16.76 -0.60 13.07
CA TYR A 55 -15.34 -0.77 13.28
C TYR A 55 -14.96 -2.24 13.10
N THR A 56 -13.70 -2.51 12.77
CA THR A 56 -13.15 -3.87 12.73
C THR A 56 -12.00 -3.95 13.72
N TYR A 57 -12.05 -4.96 14.58
CA TYR A 57 -10.95 -5.29 15.51
C TYR A 57 -10.00 -6.33 14.88
N ASP A 58 -10.56 -7.18 14.04
CA ASP A 58 -9.90 -8.20 13.23
C ASP A 58 -10.76 -8.37 11.95
N PRO A 59 -10.22 -8.81 10.80
CA PRO A 59 -11.02 -9.04 9.59
C PRO A 59 -12.27 -9.90 9.82
N ALA A 60 -12.25 -10.78 10.82
CA ALA A 60 -13.35 -11.66 11.19
C ALA A 60 -14.25 -11.18 12.35
N ALA A 61 -13.98 -9.99 12.92
CA ALA A 61 -14.67 -9.46 14.10
C ALA A 61 -15.17 -8.02 13.87
N LEU A 62 -16.50 -7.87 13.81
CA LEU A 62 -17.17 -6.58 13.62
C LEU A 62 -17.52 -5.96 14.97
N ILE A 63 -17.25 -4.66 15.14
CA ILE A 63 -17.68 -3.88 16.30
C ILE A 63 -18.63 -2.78 15.80
N VAL A 64 -19.88 -2.84 16.24
CA VAL A 64 -20.92 -1.90 15.81
C VAL A 64 -21.33 -0.97 16.95
N SER A 65 -21.75 0.25 16.62
CA SER A 65 -22.35 1.16 17.60
C SER A 65 -23.65 0.59 18.18
N ASP A 66 -24.08 1.09 19.34
CA ASP A 66 -25.40 0.74 19.91
C ASP A 66 -26.57 1.07 18.95
N LYS A 67 -26.41 2.15 18.17
CA LYS A 67 -27.33 2.54 17.09
C LYS A 67 -27.36 1.50 15.98
N ALA A 68 -26.19 1.09 15.47
CA ALA A 68 -26.11 0.08 14.41
C ALA A 68 -26.62 -1.29 14.86
N HIS A 69 -26.29 -1.71 16.08
CA HIS A 69 -26.85 -2.92 16.66
C HIS A 69 -28.38 -2.88 16.67
N SER A 70 -28.98 -1.76 17.09
CA SER A 70 -30.44 -1.59 17.13
C SER A 70 -31.09 -1.62 15.74
N VAL A 71 -30.45 -1.02 14.73
CA VAL A 71 -30.94 -1.02 13.34
C VAL A 71 -30.85 -2.40 12.69
N LEU A 72 -29.77 -3.13 12.98
CA LEU A 72 -29.50 -4.45 12.44
C LEU A 72 -30.13 -5.59 13.26
N ALA A 73 -30.90 -5.24 14.30
CA ALA A 73 -31.59 -6.18 15.15
C ALA A 73 -32.56 -7.07 14.36
N GLY A 74 -32.58 -8.37 14.68
CA GLY A 74 -33.29 -9.42 13.96
C GLY A 74 -32.58 -9.90 12.68
N CYS A 75 -31.44 -9.32 12.30
CA CYS A 75 -30.59 -9.88 11.25
C CYS A 75 -29.29 -10.43 11.84
N ILE A 76 -28.64 -9.69 12.73
CA ILE A 76 -27.34 -10.09 13.28
C ILE A 76 -27.46 -11.11 14.42
N GLU A 77 -28.50 -11.04 15.26
CA GLU A 77 -28.62 -11.92 16.44
C GLU A 77 -28.95 -13.37 16.09
N GLU A 78 -29.54 -13.61 14.91
CA GLU A 78 -29.78 -14.97 14.41
C GLU A 78 -28.49 -15.62 13.89
N SER A 79 -27.52 -14.80 13.47
CA SER A 79 -26.31 -15.26 12.78
C SER A 79 -25.01 -15.04 13.56
N ALA A 80 -25.08 -14.35 14.70
CA ALA A 80 -23.94 -13.95 15.48
C ALA A 80 -24.23 -13.97 16.99
N GLN A 81 -23.17 -14.14 17.77
CA GLN A 81 -23.15 -13.82 19.19
C GLN A 81 -22.82 -12.33 19.35
N CYS A 82 -23.82 -11.52 19.70
CA CYS A 82 -23.64 -10.10 20.01
C CYS A 82 -23.23 -9.91 21.47
N ILE A 83 -22.04 -9.34 21.69
CA ILE A 83 -21.46 -9.11 23.01
C ILE A 83 -21.38 -7.61 23.25
N LYS A 84 -22.05 -7.14 24.30
CA LYS A 84 -22.01 -5.73 24.69
C LYS A 84 -20.63 -5.38 25.24
N LEU A 85 -20.07 -4.27 24.76
CA LEU A 85 -18.80 -3.70 25.18
C LEU A 85 -19.03 -2.32 25.79
N ASP A 86 -18.26 -2.00 26.83
CA ASP A 86 -18.16 -0.66 27.38
C ASP A 86 -16.76 -0.11 27.07
N LEU A 87 -16.68 0.80 26.10
CA LEU A 87 -15.44 1.41 25.65
C LEU A 87 -15.33 2.82 26.23
N ASP A 88 -14.93 2.89 27.50
CA ASP A 88 -14.84 4.10 28.31
C ASP A 88 -16.13 4.94 28.32
N GLY A 89 -17.25 4.31 28.65
CA GLY A 89 -18.57 4.95 28.71
C GLY A 89 -19.27 5.07 27.36
N GLN A 90 -18.65 4.61 26.27
CA GLN A 90 -19.31 4.46 24.97
C GLN A 90 -19.72 3.00 24.77
N VAL A 91 -21.02 2.76 24.66
CA VAL A 91 -21.57 1.42 24.39
C VAL A 91 -21.34 1.05 22.93
N ALA A 92 -20.73 -0.11 22.72
CA ALA A 92 -20.57 -0.76 21.42
C ALA A 92 -20.90 -2.25 21.54
N TRP A 93 -20.97 -2.95 20.41
CA TRP A 93 -21.29 -4.37 20.35
C TRP A 93 -20.30 -5.09 19.45
N LEU A 94 -19.61 -6.07 20.01
CA LEU A 94 -18.87 -7.04 19.22
C LEU A 94 -19.85 -8.06 18.63
N VAL A 95 -19.86 -8.16 17.31
CA VAL A 95 -20.68 -9.10 16.54
C VAL A 95 -19.78 -10.24 16.09
N ASN A 96 -19.69 -11.29 16.92
CA ASN A 96 -18.99 -12.51 16.58
C ASN A 96 -19.89 -13.39 15.71
N VAL A 97 -19.68 -13.38 14.38
CA VAL A 97 -20.50 -14.13 13.43
C VAL A 97 -20.25 -15.63 13.60
N THR A 98 -21.29 -16.37 13.97
CA THR A 98 -21.22 -17.81 14.27
C THR A 98 -21.81 -18.69 13.17
N THR A 99 -22.57 -18.10 12.25
CA THR A 99 -23.09 -18.81 11.09
C THR A 99 -21.97 -18.98 10.07
N VAL A 100 -21.50 -20.22 9.89
CA VAL A 100 -20.52 -20.59 8.85
C VAL A 100 -21.23 -21.42 7.77
N ILE A 101 -21.09 -21.01 6.52
CA ILE A 101 -21.75 -21.64 5.38
C ILE A 101 -20.71 -22.17 4.40
N ASP A 102 -20.80 -23.46 4.10
CA ASP A 102 -20.01 -24.14 3.07
C ASP A 102 -20.65 -23.92 1.70
N CYS A 103 -20.49 -22.71 1.14
CA CYS A 103 -21.17 -22.28 -0.08
C CYS A 103 -20.26 -22.11 -1.29
N LEU A 104 -18.94 -22.27 -1.16
CA LEU A 104 -18.03 -22.20 -2.31
C LEU A 104 -18.26 -23.42 -3.22
N THR A 105 -18.52 -23.16 -4.49
CA THR A 105 -18.63 -24.21 -5.51
C THR A 105 -17.26 -24.52 -6.12
N SER A 106 -17.15 -25.66 -6.84
CA SER A 106 -15.98 -26.01 -7.64
C SER A 106 -15.60 -24.98 -8.70
N GLU A 107 -16.54 -24.08 -9.01
CA GLU A 107 -16.38 -23.05 -10.03
C GLU A 107 -15.68 -21.78 -9.50
N SER A 108 -15.45 -21.70 -8.18
CA SER A 108 -14.71 -20.61 -7.54
C SER A 108 -13.22 -20.65 -7.91
N ASP A 109 -12.62 -19.49 -8.16
CA ASP A 109 -11.17 -19.36 -8.37
C ASP A 109 -10.50 -19.19 -7.00
N ILE A 110 -9.97 -20.29 -6.46
CA ILE A 110 -9.41 -20.37 -5.11
C ILE A 110 -7.88 -20.48 -5.20
N VAL A 111 -7.19 -19.58 -4.49
CA VAL A 111 -5.75 -19.67 -4.26
C VAL A 111 -5.52 -20.27 -2.87
N ALA A 112 -4.90 -21.44 -2.85
CA ALA A 112 -4.61 -22.18 -1.63
C ALA A 112 -3.09 -22.34 -1.47
N ASP A 113 -2.63 -22.30 -0.23
CA ASP A 113 -1.28 -22.70 0.14
C ASP A 113 -1.33 -24.09 0.79
N SER A 114 -0.21 -24.81 0.74
CA SER A 114 -0.07 -26.10 1.41
C SER A 114 1.28 -26.22 2.08
N ASP A 115 1.28 -26.60 3.36
CA ASP A 115 2.50 -26.92 4.10
C ASP A 115 2.28 -28.18 4.95
N ARG A 116 3.27 -29.08 4.97
CA ARG A 116 3.29 -30.34 5.76
C ARG A 116 1.98 -31.17 5.69
N GLY A 117 1.30 -31.16 4.55
CA GLY A 117 0.06 -31.92 4.33
C GLY A 117 -1.21 -31.23 4.85
N PHE A 118 -1.10 -29.99 5.32
CA PHE A 118 -2.23 -29.11 5.62
C PHE A 118 -2.42 -28.12 4.47
N THR A 119 -3.64 -28.03 3.95
CA THR A 119 -4.01 -27.09 2.87
C THR A 119 -5.03 -26.10 3.42
N TRP A 120 -4.79 -24.81 3.21
CA TRP A 120 -5.72 -23.76 3.59
C TRP A 120 -5.90 -22.77 2.46
N ILE A 121 -7.06 -22.12 2.43
CA ILE A 121 -7.35 -21.10 1.43
C ILE A 121 -6.57 -19.84 1.82
N ARG A 122 -5.65 -19.42 0.96
CA ARG A 122 -4.93 -18.15 1.10
C ARG A 122 -5.87 -17.00 0.77
N TYR A 123 -6.53 -17.10 -0.38
CA TYR A 123 -7.57 -16.17 -0.82
C TYR A 123 -8.47 -16.73 -1.94
N VAL A 124 -9.62 -16.09 -2.17
CA VAL A 124 -10.53 -16.40 -3.28
C VAL A 124 -10.51 -15.25 -4.27
N ARG A 125 -10.12 -15.53 -5.52
CA ARG A 125 -10.10 -14.56 -6.62
C ARG A 125 -11.48 -14.37 -7.23
N GLN A 126 -12.32 -15.40 -7.24
CA GLN A 126 -13.67 -15.33 -7.77
C GLN A 126 -14.57 -16.23 -6.94
N TYR A 127 -15.63 -15.65 -6.37
CA TYR A 127 -16.57 -16.37 -5.54
C TYR A 127 -17.72 -16.87 -6.41
N GLU A 128 -17.89 -18.18 -6.51
CA GLU A 128 -19.07 -18.79 -7.12
C GLU A 128 -19.81 -19.56 -6.04
N LEU A 129 -20.95 -19.01 -5.59
CA LEU A 129 -21.64 -19.47 -4.40
C LEU A 129 -22.89 -20.30 -4.71
N ASP A 130 -23.16 -21.34 -3.91
CA ASP A 130 -24.45 -22.04 -3.93
C ASP A 130 -25.54 -21.18 -3.28
N GLU A 131 -26.37 -20.56 -4.12
CA GLU A 131 -27.47 -19.69 -3.71
C GLU A 131 -28.45 -20.36 -2.75
N THR A 132 -28.66 -21.68 -2.86
CA THR A 132 -29.62 -22.38 -2.02
C THR A 132 -29.18 -22.40 -0.56
N LEU A 133 -27.87 -22.41 -0.32
CA LEU A 133 -27.26 -22.40 1.01
C LEU A 133 -27.19 -21.00 1.62
N VAL A 134 -27.06 -19.96 0.79
CA VAL A 134 -26.90 -18.58 1.27
C VAL A 134 -28.24 -17.84 1.40
N SER A 135 -29.26 -18.22 0.62
CA SER A 135 -30.54 -17.49 0.52
C SER A 135 -31.28 -17.24 1.84
N GLY A 136 -31.05 -18.06 2.87
CA GLY A 136 -31.63 -17.92 4.21
C GLY A 136 -30.78 -17.13 5.22
N ALA A 137 -29.57 -16.71 4.84
CA ALA A 137 -28.64 -16.02 5.74
C ALA A 137 -28.62 -14.50 5.47
N SER A 138 -28.53 -13.72 6.54
CA SER A 138 -28.37 -12.26 6.44
C SER A 138 -26.92 -11.83 6.68
N LEU A 139 -26.22 -12.50 7.59
CA LEU A 139 -24.81 -12.32 7.95
C LEU A 139 -24.18 -13.71 8.16
N PHE A 140 -22.99 -13.96 7.63
CA PHE A 140 -22.34 -15.26 7.72
C PHE A 140 -20.84 -15.20 7.43
N LYS A 141 -20.16 -16.31 7.70
CA LYS A 141 -18.78 -16.62 7.28
C LYS A 141 -18.81 -17.71 6.23
N ILE A 142 -17.82 -17.71 5.34
CA ILE A 142 -17.65 -18.77 4.34
C ILE A 142 -16.66 -19.79 4.89
N LYS A 143 -17.02 -21.07 4.81
CA LYS A 143 -16.17 -22.16 5.30
C LYS A 143 -14.82 -22.21 4.55
N GLY A 144 -13.75 -22.46 5.28
CA GLY A 144 -12.36 -22.44 4.80
C GLY A 144 -11.71 -21.05 4.77
N ILE A 145 -12.46 -19.97 4.98
CA ILE A 145 -11.98 -18.59 5.08
C ILE A 145 -12.65 -17.83 6.23
N GLU A 146 -13.02 -18.53 7.30
CA GLU A 146 -13.80 -18.03 8.43
C GLU A 146 -13.13 -16.85 9.13
N THR A 147 -11.79 -16.87 9.18
CA THR A 147 -10.95 -15.86 9.80
C THR A 147 -10.59 -14.70 8.86
N LYS A 148 -11.04 -14.74 7.59
CA LYS A 148 -10.66 -13.75 6.56
C LYS A 148 -11.69 -12.64 6.36
N GLY A 149 -12.92 -12.80 6.87
CA GLY A 149 -13.98 -11.82 6.64
C GLY A 149 -15.36 -12.25 7.11
N CYS A 150 -16.27 -11.28 7.17
CA CYS A 150 -17.70 -11.49 7.33
C CYS A 150 -18.43 -11.09 6.03
N PHE A 151 -19.51 -11.79 5.72
CA PHE A 151 -20.30 -11.62 4.50
C PHE A 151 -21.76 -11.40 4.83
N CYS A 152 -22.45 -10.57 4.04
CA CYS A 152 -23.89 -10.35 4.18
C CYS A 152 -24.60 -10.32 2.84
N THR A 153 -25.93 -10.34 2.91
CA THR A 153 -26.81 -10.15 1.75
C THR A 153 -27.29 -8.70 1.66
N ASP A 154 -28.04 -8.38 0.60
CA ASP A 154 -28.66 -7.07 0.39
C ASP A 154 -29.50 -6.58 1.58
N LEU A 155 -29.98 -7.48 2.44
CA LEU A 155 -30.78 -7.14 3.61
C LEU A 155 -30.00 -6.24 4.60
N ILE A 156 -28.75 -6.61 4.92
CA ILE A 156 -27.91 -5.81 5.82
C ILE A 156 -27.54 -4.49 5.13
N VAL A 157 -27.13 -4.55 3.86
CA VAL A 157 -26.73 -3.37 3.08
C VAL A 157 -27.85 -2.34 3.03
N SER A 158 -29.08 -2.77 2.75
CA SER A 158 -30.24 -1.87 2.66
C SER A 158 -30.54 -1.21 4.01
N ARG A 159 -30.53 -1.98 5.12
CA ARG A 159 -30.75 -1.41 6.46
C ARG A 159 -29.69 -0.40 6.87
N VAL A 160 -28.43 -0.66 6.54
CA VAL A 160 -27.31 0.26 6.80
C VAL A 160 -27.52 1.58 6.06
N ILE A 161 -27.88 1.51 4.77
CA ILE A 161 -28.10 2.69 3.93
C ILE A 161 -29.34 3.47 4.37
N GLU A 162 -30.48 2.81 4.55
CA GLU A 162 -31.74 3.45 4.95
C GLU A 162 -31.63 4.18 6.29
N ALA A 163 -30.86 3.63 7.23
CA ALA A 163 -30.62 4.24 8.54
C ALA A 163 -29.48 5.27 8.56
N GLY A 164 -28.80 5.48 7.43
CA GLY A 164 -27.66 6.38 7.30
C GLY A 164 -26.52 6.05 8.27
N LEU A 165 -26.23 4.76 8.45
CA LEU A 165 -25.14 4.31 9.31
C LEU A 165 -23.78 4.57 8.63
N LYS A 166 -22.79 5.02 9.41
CA LYS A 166 -21.47 5.43 8.90
C LYS A 166 -20.38 4.40 9.18
N GLY A 167 -19.33 4.39 8.36
CA GLY A 167 -18.16 3.53 8.56
C GLY A 167 -18.30 2.11 8.04
N PHE A 168 -19.39 1.79 7.33
CA PHE A 168 -19.55 0.52 6.62
C PHE A 168 -18.92 0.58 5.23
N TYR A 169 -18.17 -0.46 4.88
CA TYR A 169 -17.62 -0.69 3.55
C TYR A 169 -18.10 -2.05 3.04
N PHE A 170 -18.73 -2.08 1.87
CA PHE A 170 -19.24 -3.31 1.27
C PHE A 170 -18.54 -3.57 -0.06
N SER A 171 -18.02 -4.78 -0.24
CA SER A 171 -17.46 -5.25 -1.51
C SER A 171 -18.34 -6.33 -2.09
N LEU A 172 -18.88 -6.12 -3.29
CA LEU A 172 -19.69 -7.14 -3.97
C LEU A 172 -18.78 -8.32 -4.34
N VAL A 173 -19.04 -9.50 -3.79
CA VAL A 173 -18.24 -10.71 -4.05
C VAL A 173 -18.96 -11.70 -4.95
N PHE A 174 -20.30 -11.68 -4.96
CA PHE A 174 -21.11 -12.58 -5.78
C PHE A 174 -22.45 -11.91 -6.13
N ASP A 175 -22.87 -12.03 -7.38
CA ASP A 175 -24.20 -11.66 -7.87
C ASP A 175 -24.69 -12.75 -8.82
N SER A 176 -25.77 -13.45 -8.45
CA SER A 176 -26.28 -14.54 -9.29
C SER A 176 -26.89 -14.12 -10.62
N SER A 177 -27.11 -12.82 -10.82
CA SER A 177 -27.51 -12.29 -12.12
C SER A 177 -26.32 -11.87 -13.00
N ALA A 178 -25.12 -11.80 -12.44
CA ALA A 178 -23.93 -11.41 -13.17
C ALA A 178 -23.35 -12.58 -13.99
N PRO A 179 -22.79 -12.32 -15.19
CA PRO A 179 -22.00 -13.31 -15.91
C PRO A 179 -20.82 -13.79 -15.08
N ARG A 180 -20.52 -15.08 -15.18
CA ARG A 180 -19.36 -15.69 -14.54
C ARG A 180 -18.06 -14.99 -14.96
N GLY A 181 -17.17 -14.77 -14.00
CA GLY A 181 -15.88 -14.12 -14.22
C GLY A 181 -15.94 -12.59 -14.24
N LEU A 182 -17.13 -11.99 -14.12
CA LEU A 182 -17.26 -10.53 -14.05
C LEU A 182 -16.72 -9.96 -12.73
N ILE A 183 -16.89 -10.68 -11.63
CA ILE A 183 -16.42 -10.28 -10.30
C ILE A 183 -15.15 -11.09 -9.99
N LYS A 184 -13.99 -10.47 -10.18
CA LYS A 184 -12.69 -11.10 -9.94
C LYS A 184 -11.73 -10.18 -9.19
N PHE A 185 -10.92 -10.77 -8.32
CA PHE A 185 -9.92 -10.13 -7.47
C PHE A 185 -8.55 -10.74 -7.77
N GLU A 186 -7.48 -9.94 -7.89
CA GLU A 186 -6.12 -10.50 -8.08
C GLU A 186 -5.38 -10.77 -6.75
N ARG A 187 -5.74 -10.11 -5.63
CA ARG A 187 -5.17 -10.33 -4.28
C ARG A 187 -6.21 -10.06 -3.16
N ILE A 188 -6.08 -10.69 -1.98
CA ILE A 188 -6.78 -10.25 -0.74
C ILE A 188 -5.91 -9.23 -0.02
N VAL A 189 -6.15 -7.96 -0.34
CA VAL A 189 -5.92 -6.79 0.52
C VAL A 189 -7.14 -5.90 0.28
N PRO A 190 -7.71 -5.19 1.28
CA PRO A 190 -8.79 -4.23 1.03
C PRO A 190 -8.24 -3.01 0.25
N ILE A 191 -8.10 -3.21 -1.04
CA ILE A 191 -7.75 -2.23 -2.07
C ILE A 191 -8.79 -2.44 -3.18
N GLY A 192 -9.69 -1.47 -3.39
CA GLY A 192 -10.45 -1.41 -4.64
C GLY A 192 -9.56 -0.84 -5.76
N ASP A 193 -9.67 -1.20 -7.04
CA ASP A 193 -10.67 -2.02 -7.77
C ASP A 193 -10.06 -2.66 -9.03
N PHE A 194 -10.69 -3.73 -9.53
CA PHE A 194 -10.58 -4.28 -10.91
C PHE A 194 -11.64 -3.69 -11.87
N TYR A 195 -11.51 -4.03 -13.16
CA TYR A 195 -12.11 -3.43 -14.35
C TYR A 195 -13.61 -3.71 -14.64
N ILE A 196 -14.28 -2.76 -15.32
CA ILE A 196 -15.42 -3.01 -16.22
C ILE A 196 -15.06 -2.42 -17.61
N GLU A 197 -15.20 -3.20 -18.69
CA GLU A 197 -14.94 -2.79 -20.08
C GLU A 197 -15.80 -1.56 -20.50
N SER A 198 -15.27 -0.36 -20.30
CA SER A 198 -15.77 0.86 -20.94
C SER A 198 -14.66 1.86 -21.24
N GLY A 199 -13.43 1.41 -21.53
CA GLY A 199 -12.40 2.22 -22.19
C GLY A 199 -11.99 3.56 -21.54
N LYS A 200 -12.38 3.85 -20.29
CA LYS A 200 -11.89 4.98 -19.49
C LYS A 200 -11.83 4.60 -18.01
N ARG A 201 -10.73 4.97 -17.33
CA ARG A 201 -10.48 4.80 -15.89
C ARG A 201 -11.55 5.53 -15.06
N GLY A 202 -12.19 4.84 -14.13
CA GLY A 202 -13.16 5.43 -13.19
C GLY A 202 -13.67 4.42 -12.16
N LYS A 203 -13.69 4.84 -10.89
CA LYS A 203 -14.07 4.14 -9.65
C LYS A 203 -15.40 3.37 -9.76
N ALA A 204 -15.47 2.15 -9.21
CA ALA A 204 -16.74 1.55 -8.81
C ALA A 204 -17.02 1.87 -7.33
N CYS A 205 -17.10 3.16 -7.00
CA CYS A 205 -17.72 3.58 -5.74
C CYS A 205 -19.23 3.67 -5.96
N LEU A 206 -20.05 2.97 -5.17
CA LEU A 206 -21.37 3.51 -4.86
C LEU A 206 -21.23 4.53 -3.71
N PRO A 207 -21.91 5.68 -3.79
CA PRO A 207 -21.40 6.97 -3.30
C PRO A 207 -21.69 7.27 -1.83
N ARG A 208 -20.84 8.15 -1.30
CA ARG A 208 -20.81 8.70 0.06
C ARG A 208 -22.10 9.43 0.49
N GLU A 209 -23.03 9.78 -0.43
CA GLU A 209 -24.23 10.59 -0.11
C GLU A 209 -25.52 10.24 -0.87
N ASN A 210 -25.72 8.97 -1.28
CA ASN A 210 -26.95 8.42 -1.90
C ASN A 210 -27.11 8.74 -3.41
N PRO A 211 -26.92 7.77 -4.33
CA PRO A 211 -27.24 7.95 -5.75
C PRO A 211 -28.76 7.89 -6.03
N GLU A 212 -29.52 7.60 -4.96
CA GLU A 212 -30.93 7.34 -4.76
C GLU A 212 -31.64 6.45 -5.77
N ALA A 213 -32.32 5.43 -5.23
CA ALA A 213 -33.37 4.68 -5.90
C ALA A 213 -32.93 3.85 -7.13
N PHE A 214 -33.11 2.53 -7.03
CA PHE A 214 -33.63 1.69 -8.12
C PHE A 214 -33.21 2.03 -9.58
N GLY A 215 -32.38 1.16 -10.18
CA GLY A 215 -32.50 0.91 -11.63
C GLY A 215 -31.41 1.51 -12.52
N GLN A 216 -30.21 0.94 -12.45
CA GLN A 216 -29.32 0.97 -13.62
C GLN A 216 -29.87 0.01 -14.69
N GLU A 217 -30.18 0.54 -15.87
CA GLU A 217 -30.54 -0.26 -17.05
C GLU A 217 -29.26 -0.91 -17.61
N LEU A 218 -29.18 -2.24 -17.55
CA LEU A 218 -28.13 -3.02 -18.20
C LEU A 218 -28.26 -2.87 -19.72
N VAL A 219 -27.33 -2.16 -20.36
CA VAL A 219 -27.36 -1.96 -21.81
C VAL A 219 -26.58 -3.09 -22.52
N PRO A 220 -27.14 -3.77 -23.53
CA PRO A 220 -26.42 -4.82 -24.26
C PRO A 220 -25.25 -4.27 -25.08
N LEU A 221 -24.15 -5.02 -25.12
CA LEU A 221 -22.98 -4.81 -25.98
C LEU A 221 -23.40 -4.53 -27.44
N ARG A 222 -23.26 -3.30 -27.93
CA ARG A 222 -23.19 -3.03 -29.36
C ARG A 222 -21.76 -3.27 -29.82
N LYS A 223 -21.58 -4.20 -30.76
CA LYS A 223 -20.31 -4.39 -31.48
C LYS A 223 -19.85 -3.03 -32.04
N PRO A 224 -18.57 -2.65 -31.85
CA PRO A 224 -18.03 -1.47 -32.51
C PRO A 224 -18.16 -1.62 -34.03
N THR A 225 -18.88 -0.69 -34.64
CA THR A 225 -18.83 -0.47 -36.08
C THR A 225 -17.40 -0.10 -36.47
N ALA A 226 -16.82 -0.91 -37.36
CA ALA A 226 -15.54 -0.64 -37.97
C ALA A 226 -15.60 0.66 -38.78
N SER A 227 -14.86 1.69 -38.36
CA SER A 227 -14.07 2.52 -39.29
C SER A 227 -13.15 3.49 -38.55
N ALA A 228 -11.91 3.54 -39.04
CA ALA A 228 -10.94 4.63 -38.88
C ALA A 228 -10.27 4.80 -37.51
N ALA A 229 -9.47 3.80 -37.12
CA ALA A 229 -8.13 4.07 -36.62
C ALA A 229 -7.20 3.13 -37.39
N GLU A 230 -6.38 3.70 -38.26
CA GLU A 230 -5.31 2.97 -38.93
C GLU A 230 -4.46 2.28 -37.86
N ARG A 231 -4.31 0.96 -38.02
CA ARG A 231 -3.31 0.15 -37.34
C ARG A 231 -1.95 0.82 -37.47
N ILE A 232 -1.50 1.45 -36.41
CA ILE A 232 -0.14 1.16 -35.96
C ILE A 232 -0.29 -0.17 -35.24
N GLU A 233 0.10 -1.26 -35.90
CA GLU A 233 0.20 -2.54 -35.22
C GLU A 233 1.17 -2.35 -34.05
N PRO A 234 0.77 -2.71 -32.80
CA PRO A 234 1.75 -2.96 -31.77
C PRO A 234 2.69 -4.02 -32.34
N SER A 235 3.99 -3.75 -32.29
CA SER A 235 5.04 -4.65 -32.74
C SER A 235 5.01 -5.93 -31.90
N GLY A 236 4.11 -6.86 -32.23
CA GLY A 236 3.95 -8.18 -31.62
C GLY A 236 3.76 -8.20 -30.09
N PRO A 237 3.43 -9.35 -29.50
CA PRO A 237 4.04 -9.67 -28.23
C PRO A 237 5.56 -9.59 -28.44
N SER A 238 6.31 -9.00 -27.51
CA SER A 238 7.70 -9.45 -27.36
C SER A 238 7.60 -10.95 -27.26
N ALA A 239 8.12 -11.66 -28.25
CA ALA A 239 8.14 -13.11 -28.22
C ALA A 239 8.82 -13.47 -26.89
N GLU A 240 8.07 -14.00 -25.93
CA GLU A 240 8.67 -14.90 -24.96
C GLU A 240 9.28 -15.98 -25.83
N GLY A 241 10.59 -15.86 -26.04
CA GLY A 241 11.38 -16.95 -26.56
C GLY A 241 11.14 -18.18 -25.69
N PRO A 242 11.42 -19.39 -26.19
CA PRO A 242 11.41 -20.56 -25.33
C PRO A 242 12.21 -20.22 -24.07
N GLU A 243 11.64 -20.47 -22.88
CA GLU A 243 12.41 -20.41 -21.64
C GLU A 243 13.72 -21.17 -21.88
N PRO A 244 14.89 -20.54 -21.69
CA PRO A 244 16.14 -21.23 -21.89
C PRO A 244 16.14 -22.47 -20.99
N ALA A 245 16.53 -23.62 -21.56
CA ALA A 245 16.62 -24.85 -20.79
C ALA A 245 17.45 -24.59 -19.52
N PRO A 246 17.03 -25.11 -18.35
CA PRO A 246 17.76 -24.89 -17.11
C PRO A 246 19.21 -25.33 -17.29
N TYR A 247 20.12 -24.46 -16.87
CA TYR A 247 21.56 -24.69 -16.99
C TYR A 247 21.94 -25.97 -16.22
N ASP A 248 22.54 -26.93 -16.92
CA ASP A 248 22.92 -28.24 -16.38
C ASP A 248 24.41 -28.35 -16.03
N GLY A 249 25.14 -27.23 -16.10
CA GLY A 249 26.56 -27.13 -15.74
C GLY A 249 26.81 -26.89 -14.24
N PRO A 250 28.09 -26.76 -13.83
CA PRO A 250 28.44 -26.49 -12.44
C PRO A 250 27.96 -25.09 -12.00
N ALA A 251 27.43 -24.99 -10.79
CA ALA A 251 27.00 -23.72 -10.22
C ALA A 251 28.12 -22.66 -10.26
N LEU A 252 27.75 -21.43 -10.62
CA LEU A 252 28.67 -20.31 -10.84
C LEU A 252 28.68 -19.30 -9.69
N ASP A 253 28.36 -19.74 -8.46
CA ASP A 253 28.19 -18.86 -7.30
C ASP A 253 29.36 -17.91 -7.06
N ASP A 254 30.60 -18.39 -7.22
CA ASP A 254 31.79 -17.58 -6.99
C ASP A 254 31.99 -16.52 -8.08
N ASP A 255 31.66 -16.84 -9.33
CA ASP A 255 31.69 -15.88 -10.44
C ASP A 255 30.57 -14.84 -10.28
N ILE A 256 29.38 -15.25 -9.84
CA ILE A 256 28.26 -14.35 -9.53
C ILE A 256 28.69 -13.34 -8.46
N ARG A 257 29.29 -13.81 -7.35
CA ARG A 257 29.81 -12.95 -6.27
C ARG A 257 30.88 -11.99 -6.78
N ALA A 258 31.88 -12.51 -7.50
CA ALA A 258 33.00 -11.70 -7.98
C ALA A 258 32.56 -10.60 -8.95
N VAL A 259 31.67 -10.92 -9.90
CA VAL A 259 31.15 -9.94 -10.86
C VAL A 259 30.27 -8.89 -10.18
N ARG A 260 29.49 -9.29 -9.15
CA ARG A 260 28.66 -8.36 -8.37
C ARG A 260 29.52 -7.40 -7.53
N GLU A 261 30.56 -7.90 -6.86
CA GLU A 261 31.55 -7.07 -6.16
C GLU A 261 32.24 -6.08 -7.12
N GLU A 262 32.60 -6.52 -8.33
CA GLU A 262 33.18 -5.64 -9.36
C GLU A 262 32.16 -4.57 -9.84
N ALA A 263 30.89 -4.96 -10.03
CA ALA A 263 29.83 -4.04 -10.43
C ALA A 263 29.64 -2.92 -9.38
N LEU A 264 29.53 -3.28 -8.11
CA LEU A 264 29.43 -2.35 -6.98
C LEU A 264 30.66 -1.42 -6.91
N ALA A 265 31.87 -1.98 -7.03
CA ALA A 265 33.11 -1.23 -7.00
C ALA A 265 33.31 -0.29 -8.21
N SER A 266 32.66 -0.59 -9.35
CA SER A 266 32.75 0.22 -10.57
C SER A 266 31.98 1.54 -10.48
N LEU A 267 31.02 1.65 -9.55
CA LEU A 267 30.19 2.83 -9.37
C LEU A 267 30.85 3.84 -8.41
N PRO A 268 30.79 5.15 -8.73
CA PRO A 268 31.37 6.17 -7.87
C PRO A 268 30.54 6.34 -6.58
N GLY A 269 31.19 6.80 -5.51
CA GLY A 269 30.44 7.31 -4.37
C GLY A 269 29.74 8.62 -4.73
N LEU A 270 28.49 8.79 -4.27
CA LEU A 270 27.71 10.02 -4.48
C LEU A 270 27.53 10.77 -3.16
N PRO A 271 27.70 12.10 -3.13
CA PRO A 271 27.50 12.88 -1.91
C PRO A 271 26.03 12.87 -1.48
N ALA A 272 25.80 12.65 -0.18
CA ALA A 272 24.48 12.60 0.43
C ALA A 272 24.46 13.32 1.77
N ALA A 273 23.29 13.82 2.16
CA ALA A 273 23.00 14.33 3.50
C ALA A 273 22.15 13.32 4.27
N ALA A 274 22.53 13.05 5.52
CA ALA A 274 21.80 12.20 6.44
C ALA A 274 21.01 13.07 7.40
N GLY A 275 19.69 12.92 7.43
CA GLY A 275 18.81 13.61 8.36
C GLY A 275 18.48 12.73 9.56
N GLU A 276 18.83 13.19 10.75
CA GLU A 276 18.31 12.64 12.00
C GLU A 276 16.98 13.30 12.36
N LEU A 277 16.05 12.51 12.90
CA LEU A 277 14.80 13.01 13.43
C LEU A 277 14.96 13.36 14.90
N SER A 278 14.44 14.52 15.30
CA SER A 278 14.54 15.02 16.66
C SER A 278 13.26 15.70 17.12
N ASP A 279 13.01 15.60 18.41
CA ASP A 279 11.92 16.30 19.08
C ASP A 279 12.30 17.78 19.19
N GLY A 280 11.31 18.66 19.04
CA GLY A 280 11.48 20.07 19.35
C GLY A 280 10.95 21.02 18.28
N PRO A 281 10.87 22.32 18.61
CA PRO A 281 10.31 23.31 17.72
C PRO A 281 11.19 23.46 16.48
N CYS A 282 10.55 23.45 15.33
CA CYS A 282 11.15 23.80 14.06
C CYS A 282 10.42 25.05 13.53
N GLY A 283 11.17 26.10 13.19
CA GLY A 283 10.60 27.33 12.63
C GLY A 283 9.75 27.04 11.40
N ALA A 284 8.86 27.94 10.97
CA ALA A 284 7.87 27.65 9.93
C ALA A 284 8.47 27.06 8.63
N LEU A 285 9.67 27.50 8.24
CA LEU A 285 10.35 27.00 7.04
C LEU A 285 11.18 25.74 7.27
N GLY A 286 11.65 25.50 8.49
CA GLY A 286 12.65 24.46 8.71
C GLY A 286 12.17 23.05 8.36
N SER A 287 13.14 22.17 8.16
CA SER A 287 12.90 20.82 7.68
C SER A 287 12.22 19.96 8.75
N ARG A 288 11.16 19.23 8.38
CA ARG A 288 10.40 18.37 9.29
C ARG A 288 9.67 17.22 8.57
N VAL A 289 9.41 16.15 9.32
CA VAL A 289 8.48 15.08 8.96
C VAL A 289 7.20 15.25 9.79
N CYS A 290 6.04 15.07 9.16
CA CYS A 290 4.71 15.28 9.74
C CYS A 290 4.46 16.70 10.31
N GLY A 291 3.27 16.90 10.90
CA GLY A 291 2.83 18.18 11.44
C GLY A 291 2.19 19.07 10.37
N SER A 292 2.51 20.38 10.39
CA SER A 292 1.96 21.34 9.43
C SER A 292 3.02 21.81 8.43
N PRO A 293 2.69 21.87 7.11
CA PRO A 293 3.55 22.50 6.12
C PRO A 293 3.52 24.03 6.24
N ALA A 294 4.59 24.69 5.81
CA ALA A 294 4.53 26.12 5.48
C ALA A 294 3.95 26.32 4.09
N MET A 295 2.82 27.01 4.03
CA MET A 295 2.10 27.31 2.79
C MET A 295 2.22 28.79 2.47
N LEU A 296 2.46 29.11 1.19
CA LEU A 296 2.45 30.48 0.69
C LEU A 296 1.01 31.01 0.62
N PRO A 297 0.84 32.35 0.70
CA PRO A 297 -0.47 32.96 0.48
C PRO A 297 -1.07 32.57 -0.87
N GLY A 298 -2.27 31.99 -0.84
CA GLY A 298 -3.01 31.58 -2.04
C GLY A 298 -2.67 30.20 -2.59
N GLU A 299 -1.69 29.47 -2.02
CA GLU A 299 -1.51 28.06 -2.36
C GLU A 299 -2.70 27.23 -1.88
N GLU A 300 -3.26 26.40 -2.76
CA GLU A 300 -4.31 25.45 -2.40
C GLU A 300 -3.72 24.24 -1.66
N TRP A 301 -4.55 23.52 -0.91
CA TRP A 301 -4.11 22.26 -0.31
C TRP A 301 -4.08 21.19 -1.40
N PRO A 302 -3.00 20.39 -1.53
CA PRO A 302 -2.97 19.33 -2.53
C PRO A 302 -4.10 18.32 -2.36
N GLU A 303 -4.83 18.06 -3.43
CA GLU A 303 -5.88 17.05 -3.48
C GLU A 303 -5.41 15.83 -4.30
N GLY A 304 -5.90 14.66 -3.88
CA GLY A 304 -5.73 13.39 -4.56
C GLY A 304 -6.73 13.19 -5.70
N PRO A 305 -6.68 12.04 -6.40
CA PRO A 305 -7.48 11.79 -7.60
C PRO A 305 -9.00 11.84 -7.37
N GLY A 306 -9.47 11.69 -6.13
CA GLY A 306 -10.87 11.79 -5.78
C GLY A 306 -11.31 13.13 -5.19
N GLY A 307 -10.43 14.13 -5.14
CA GLY A 307 -10.68 15.40 -4.47
C GLY A 307 -10.48 15.35 -2.95
N GLU A 308 -10.01 14.23 -2.39
CA GLU A 308 -9.60 14.16 -0.99
C GLU A 308 -8.31 14.95 -0.74
N PRO A 309 -8.18 15.69 0.38
CA PRO A 309 -6.92 16.34 0.70
C PRO A 309 -5.82 15.29 0.97
N LEU A 310 -4.63 15.50 0.40
CA LEU A 310 -3.47 14.67 0.67
C LEU A 310 -2.89 14.96 2.06
N CYS A 311 -2.28 13.94 2.67
CA CYS A 311 -1.61 14.05 3.95
C CYS A 311 -0.24 14.71 3.77
N PHE A 312 0.11 15.64 4.65
CA PHE A 312 1.45 16.23 4.67
C PHE A 312 2.47 15.20 5.18
N LEU A 313 3.46 14.89 4.34
CA LEU A 313 4.51 13.94 4.66
C LEU A 313 5.72 14.64 5.29
N ALA A 314 6.33 15.57 4.54
CA ALA A 314 7.58 16.19 4.93
C ALA A 314 7.79 17.54 4.22
N GLN A 315 8.61 18.38 4.83
CA GLN A 315 9.09 19.63 4.24
C GLN A 315 10.61 19.69 4.39
N LEU A 316 11.29 20.14 3.34
CA LEU A 316 12.72 20.30 3.28
C LEU A 316 13.03 21.76 2.93
N ASP A 317 13.68 22.47 3.86
CA ASP A 317 14.33 23.75 3.58
C ASP A 317 15.70 23.46 2.98
N MET A 318 15.93 23.90 1.75
CA MET A 318 17.22 23.66 1.09
C MET A 318 18.38 24.35 1.83
N ALA A 319 18.11 25.38 2.63
CA ALA A 319 19.11 26.02 3.47
C ALA A 319 19.55 25.15 4.68
N ASP A 320 18.77 24.12 5.05
CA ASP A 320 19.15 23.16 6.10
C ASP A 320 20.12 22.08 5.58
N LEU A 321 20.24 21.92 4.26
CA LEU A 321 21.09 20.92 3.65
C LEU A 321 22.56 21.38 3.62
N PRO A 322 23.53 20.46 3.80
CA PRO A 322 24.89 20.73 3.36
C PRO A 322 24.93 20.91 1.83
N PRO A 323 25.96 21.58 1.27
CA PRO A 323 26.08 21.72 -0.19
C PRO A 323 26.13 20.35 -0.88
N LEU A 324 25.14 20.09 -1.75
CA LEU A 324 25.05 18.88 -2.56
C LEU A 324 25.05 19.26 -4.06
N PRO A 325 25.72 18.48 -4.93
CA PRO A 325 25.73 18.76 -6.38
C PRO A 325 24.33 18.81 -6.97
N GLY A 326 24.03 19.90 -7.70
CA GLY A 326 22.74 20.10 -8.36
C GLY A 326 21.61 20.61 -7.44
N PHE A 327 21.74 20.48 -6.12
CA PHE A 327 20.73 20.96 -5.18
C PHE A 327 20.76 22.50 -5.07
N PRO A 328 19.60 23.16 -4.99
CA PRO A 328 19.53 24.60 -4.72
C PRO A 328 20.09 24.94 -3.33
N GLU A 329 20.67 26.13 -3.14
CA GLU A 329 21.09 26.62 -1.81
C GLU A 329 19.92 27.19 -0.98
N LYS A 330 18.78 27.44 -1.62
CA LYS A 330 17.58 27.99 -0.99
C LYS A 330 16.32 27.49 -1.66
N GLY A 331 15.21 27.58 -0.94
CA GLY A 331 13.89 27.20 -1.42
C GLY A 331 13.28 26.13 -0.52
N LEU A 332 11.98 25.92 -0.68
CA LEU A 332 11.19 25.07 0.18
C LEU A 332 10.47 24.00 -0.65
N LEU A 333 10.83 22.75 -0.40
CA LEU A 333 10.13 21.59 -0.95
C LEU A 333 9.16 21.05 0.11
N ARG A 334 7.92 20.78 -0.28
CA ARG A 334 6.90 20.15 0.56
C ARG A 334 6.33 18.94 -0.16
N LEU A 335 6.27 17.82 0.53
CA LEU A 335 5.83 16.55 0.02
C LEU A 335 4.54 16.15 0.71
N PHE A 336 3.57 15.71 -0.10
CA PHE A 336 2.26 15.23 0.33
C PHE A 336 2.00 13.88 -0.32
N VAL A 337 1.32 12.99 0.40
CA VAL A 337 0.99 11.64 -0.08
C VAL A 337 -0.45 11.29 0.31
N GLY A 338 -1.05 10.32 -0.39
CA GLY A 338 -2.41 9.90 -0.15
C GLY A 338 -2.59 9.17 1.19
N GLU A 339 -3.76 9.32 1.79
CA GLU A 339 -4.16 8.55 2.98
C GLU A 339 -4.34 7.06 2.61
N GLY A 340 -3.84 6.16 3.47
CA GLY A 340 -4.03 4.72 3.34
C GLY A 340 -2.74 3.93 3.08
N PRO A 341 -2.84 2.60 2.96
CA PRO A 341 -1.69 1.70 3.03
C PRO A 341 -0.71 1.84 1.87
N GLU A 342 -1.16 2.39 0.73
CA GLU A 342 -0.33 2.60 -0.47
C GLU A 342 0.35 3.96 -0.50
N PHE A 343 0.08 4.84 0.49
CA PHE A 343 0.64 6.18 0.56
C PHE A 343 0.51 6.96 -0.77
N GLY A 344 -0.62 6.81 -1.46
CA GLY A 344 -0.89 7.49 -2.73
C GLY A 344 -0.07 7.05 -3.96
N LEU A 345 0.64 5.92 -3.88
CA LEU A 345 1.37 5.36 -5.01
C LEU A 345 0.44 4.91 -6.14
N ASP A 346 0.70 5.35 -7.37
CA ASP A 346 0.11 4.78 -8.59
C ASP A 346 1.18 3.92 -9.30
N PRO A 347 1.11 2.58 -9.21
CA PRO A 347 2.11 1.71 -9.82
C PRO A 347 2.09 1.73 -11.35
N SER A 348 1.03 2.28 -11.98
CA SER A 348 0.96 2.41 -13.43
C SER A 348 1.71 3.64 -13.96
N ASP A 349 1.89 4.66 -13.14
CA ASP A 349 2.64 5.87 -13.43
C ASP A 349 3.18 6.51 -12.14
N MET A 350 4.39 6.11 -11.76
CA MET A 350 5.04 6.57 -10.53
C MET A 350 5.48 8.04 -10.59
N ALA A 351 5.45 8.65 -11.78
CA ALA A 351 5.72 10.07 -11.97
C ALA A 351 4.44 10.93 -11.99
N ALA A 352 3.27 10.29 -12.06
CA ALA A 352 2.01 10.99 -11.95
C ALA A 352 1.82 11.49 -10.51
N GLN A 353 2.04 12.79 -10.31
CA GLN A 353 1.75 13.51 -9.07
C GLN A 353 0.22 13.62 -8.84
N ALA A 354 -0.49 12.49 -8.79
CA ALA A 354 -1.93 12.41 -8.59
C ALA A 354 -2.23 12.01 -7.15
N GLY A 355 -1.72 10.84 -6.71
CA GLY A 355 -1.84 10.39 -5.31
C GLY A 355 -0.73 10.92 -4.39
N PHE A 356 0.30 11.57 -4.94
CA PHE A 356 1.27 12.37 -4.18
C PHE A 356 1.43 13.75 -4.82
N ARG A 357 1.99 14.70 -4.07
CA ARG A 357 2.29 16.04 -4.58
C ARG A 357 3.59 16.58 -4.00
N ALA A 358 4.43 17.13 -4.88
CA ALA A 358 5.52 18.00 -4.50
C ALA A 358 5.14 19.46 -4.77
N LEU A 359 5.26 20.32 -3.77
CA LEU A 359 5.15 21.77 -3.91
C LEU A 359 6.52 22.41 -3.69
N TRP A 360 7.00 23.11 -4.72
CA TRP A 360 8.29 23.79 -4.71
C TRP A 360 8.11 25.31 -4.68
N ALA A 361 8.76 25.96 -3.72
CA ALA A 361 8.85 27.41 -3.62
C ALA A 361 10.33 27.84 -3.67
N PRO A 362 10.84 28.40 -4.78
CA PRO A 362 12.22 28.89 -4.84
C PRO A 362 12.46 30.11 -3.93
N ASP A 363 11.38 30.79 -3.54
CA ASP A 363 11.38 31.86 -2.55
C ASP A 363 10.20 31.66 -1.59
N PRO A 364 10.44 31.11 -0.38
CA PRO A 364 9.38 30.86 0.59
C PRO A 364 9.03 32.07 1.47
N GLU A 365 9.44 33.29 1.09
CA GLU A 365 9.10 34.50 1.84
C GLU A 365 7.58 34.65 2.02
N GLY A 366 7.16 34.86 3.27
CA GLY A 366 5.74 34.96 3.64
C GLY A 366 5.01 33.63 3.80
N ALA A 367 5.67 32.48 3.59
CA ALA A 367 5.08 31.18 3.90
C ALA A 367 4.88 31.04 5.42
N ALA A 368 3.73 30.49 5.82
CA ALA A 368 3.37 30.29 7.21
C ALA A 368 2.80 28.89 7.42
N LEU A 369 2.95 28.35 8.63
CA LEU A 369 2.39 27.06 8.98
C LEU A 369 0.86 27.09 8.79
N ARG A 370 0.35 26.11 8.05
CA ARG A 370 -1.09 25.93 7.84
C ARG A 370 -1.51 24.55 8.33
N ALA A 371 -2.49 24.52 9.23
CA ALA A 371 -3.10 23.27 9.68
C ALA A 371 -3.74 22.54 8.50
N ALA A 372 -3.72 21.21 8.56
CA ALA A 372 -4.39 20.38 7.57
C ALA A 372 -5.92 20.61 7.62
N PRO A 373 -6.63 20.40 6.50
CA PRO A 373 -8.08 20.24 6.49
C PRO A 373 -8.53 19.14 7.46
N GLU A 374 -9.78 19.21 7.95
CA GLU A 374 -10.32 18.24 8.92
C GLU A 374 -10.19 16.79 8.44
N GLU A 375 -10.37 16.57 7.13
CA GLU A 375 -10.28 15.24 6.50
C GLU A 375 -8.86 14.68 6.44
N ALA A 376 -7.83 15.52 6.57
CA ALA A 376 -6.42 15.14 6.59
C ALA A 376 -5.73 15.46 7.93
N GLU A 377 -6.49 15.86 8.95
CA GLU A 377 -5.97 16.25 10.28
C GLU A 377 -5.24 15.08 10.96
N ASP A 378 -5.74 13.86 10.77
CA ASP A 378 -5.16 12.63 11.29
C ASP A 378 -3.86 12.21 10.55
N GLY A 379 -3.51 12.88 9.45
CA GLY A 379 -2.28 12.67 8.70
C GLY A 379 -2.13 11.22 8.23
N LEU A 380 -0.93 10.66 8.44
CA LEU A 380 -0.60 9.28 8.07
C LEU A 380 -0.86 8.26 9.19
N GLY A 381 -1.48 8.67 10.30
CA GLY A 381 -1.66 7.81 11.47
C GLY A 381 -0.34 7.46 12.19
N TRP A 382 0.76 8.13 11.85
CA TRP A 382 2.05 8.02 12.54
C TRP A 382 2.03 8.75 13.88
N GLY A 383 3.10 8.63 14.67
CA GLY A 383 3.21 9.26 15.99
C GLY A 383 2.94 10.77 16.01
N ASP A 384 2.76 11.33 17.21
CA ASP A 384 2.39 12.74 17.47
C ASP A 384 3.53 13.74 17.15
N GLY A 385 4.05 13.73 15.92
CA GLY A 385 5.02 14.70 15.41
C GLY A 385 4.51 16.16 15.49
N PRO A 386 5.26 17.15 14.99
CA PRO A 386 6.30 17.04 13.97
C PRO A 386 7.66 16.59 14.51
N TRP A 387 8.42 15.92 13.65
CA TRP A 387 9.81 15.57 13.90
C TRP A 387 10.73 16.49 13.10
N ALA A 388 11.55 17.26 13.78
CA ALA A 388 12.48 18.17 13.12
C ALA A 388 13.64 17.37 12.51
N MET A 389 13.98 17.68 11.26
CA MET A 389 15.13 17.07 10.59
C MET A 389 16.40 17.85 10.88
N ARG A 390 17.49 17.14 11.16
CA ARG A 390 18.83 17.72 11.36
C ARG A 390 19.81 17.02 10.44
N PHE A 391 20.28 17.73 9.42
CA PHE A 391 21.16 17.17 8.42
C PHE A 391 22.62 17.22 8.84
N ALA A 392 23.29 16.09 8.68
CA ALA A 392 24.74 15.96 8.71
C ALA A 392 25.25 15.59 7.30
N GLY A 393 26.53 15.84 7.05
CA GLY A 393 27.19 15.52 5.79
C GLY A 393 27.83 16.73 5.08
N PRO A 394 28.19 16.59 3.79
CA PRO A 394 27.90 15.44 2.95
C PRO A 394 28.76 14.23 3.33
N PHE A 395 28.19 13.02 3.27
CA PHE A 395 28.91 11.76 3.34
C PHE A 395 28.92 11.10 1.96
N GLU A 396 29.84 10.16 1.74
CA GLU A 396 29.89 9.38 0.51
C GLU A 396 28.92 8.20 0.59
N SER A 397 27.80 8.28 -0.14
CA SER A 397 26.82 7.21 -0.29
C SER A 397 27.28 6.21 -1.36
N ARG A 398 27.09 4.92 -1.07
CA ARG A 398 27.32 3.81 -1.99
C ARG A 398 25.97 3.23 -2.43
N PRO A 399 25.89 2.69 -3.66
CA PRO A 399 24.65 2.10 -4.15
C PRO A 399 24.26 0.89 -3.33
N ASP A 400 22.96 0.73 -3.16
CA ASP A 400 22.35 -0.51 -2.70
C ASP A 400 22.47 -1.58 -3.80
N ASP A 401 22.54 -2.86 -3.41
CA ASP A 401 22.84 -3.95 -4.33
C ASP A 401 21.77 -4.14 -5.42
N VAL A 402 20.54 -3.71 -5.13
CA VAL A 402 19.39 -3.75 -6.06
C VAL A 402 19.25 -2.47 -6.91
N ASP A 403 20.07 -1.43 -6.70
CA ASP A 403 19.99 -0.20 -7.50
C ASP A 403 20.21 -0.48 -8.99
N PHE A 404 19.39 0.12 -9.86
CA PHE A 404 19.41 -0.20 -11.29
C PHE A 404 20.75 0.06 -12.00
N ARG A 405 21.60 0.89 -11.40
CA ARG A 405 22.96 1.15 -11.88
C ARG A 405 23.87 -0.03 -11.59
N VAL A 406 23.71 -0.68 -10.43
CA VAL A 406 24.44 -1.90 -10.06
C VAL A 406 24.02 -3.03 -10.98
N GLU A 407 22.71 -3.28 -11.10
CA GLU A 407 22.21 -4.34 -11.98
C GLU A 407 22.59 -4.12 -13.45
N GLY A 408 22.59 -2.87 -13.90
CA GLY A 408 23.10 -2.50 -15.21
C GLY A 408 24.60 -2.79 -15.42
N ALA A 409 25.42 -2.54 -14.40
CA ALA A 409 26.85 -2.83 -14.44
C ALA A 409 27.12 -4.33 -14.36
N PHE A 410 26.42 -5.04 -13.47
CA PHE A 410 26.48 -6.49 -13.33
C PHE A 410 26.14 -7.19 -14.64
N ALA A 411 24.98 -6.87 -15.23
CA ALA A 411 24.54 -7.45 -16.50
C ALA A 411 25.56 -7.27 -17.62
N LYS A 412 26.19 -6.08 -17.69
CA LYS A 412 27.21 -5.77 -18.69
C LYS A 412 28.47 -6.61 -18.49
N LEU A 413 28.98 -6.69 -17.26
CA LEU A 413 30.19 -7.45 -16.92
C LEU A 413 29.95 -8.95 -17.11
N TRP A 414 28.84 -9.46 -16.57
CA TRP A 414 28.44 -10.86 -16.69
C TRP A 414 28.30 -11.29 -18.14
N ASN A 415 27.53 -10.56 -18.96
CA ASN A 415 27.30 -10.94 -20.36
C ASN A 415 28.58 -10.86 -21.21
N ALA A 416 29.57 -10.05 -20.81
CA ALA A 416 30.88 -10.03 -21.45
C ALA A 416 31.74 -11.24 -21.08
N ALA A 417 31.69 -11.68 -19.81
CA ALA A 417 32.43 -12.85 -19.33
C ALA A 417 31.77 -14.18 -19.74
N HIS A 418 30.43 -14.21 -19.79
CA HIS A 418 29.61 -15.40 -19.99
C HIS A 418 28.63 -15.24 -21.16
N PRO A 419 29.11 -15.08 -22.42
CA PRO A 419 28.23 -14.81 -23.57
C PRO A 419 27.23 -15.94 -23.88
N GLY A 420 27.43 -17.15 -23.34
CA GLY A 420 26.51 -18.28 -23.46
C GLY A 420 25.45 -18.37 -22.36
N LEU A 421 25.53 -17.54 -21.32
CA LEU A 421 24.66 -17.57 -20.14
C LEU A 421 24.10 -16.16 -19.87
N PRO A 422 23.33 -15.57 -20.78
CA PRO A 422 22.97 -14.16 -20.67
C PRO A 422 22.00 -13.89 -19.50
N VAL A 423 22.24 -12.78 -18.80
CA VAL A 423 21.34 -12.20 -17.80
C VAL A 423 20.74 -10.89 -18.30
N GLY A 424 19.55 -10.56 -17.82
CA GLY A 424 18.93 -9.25 -17.98
C GLY A 424 19.41 -8.28 -16.90
N ARG A 425 18.50 -7.49 -16.35
CA ARG A 425 18.76 -6.50 -15.28
C ARG A 425 17.92 -6.77 -14.03
N MET A 426 17.28 -7.93 -13.94
CA MET A 426 16.58 -8.30 -12.71
C MET A 426 17.61 -8.81 -11.70
N HIS A 427 17.40 -8.46 -10.43
CA HIS A 427 18.35 -8.80 -9.37
C HIS A 427 18.62 -10.31 -9.26
N ASP A 428 17.59 -11.13 -9.50
CA ASP A 428 17.61 -12.59 -9.44
C ASP A 428 17.95 -13.28 -10.79
N ASP A 429 18.24 -12.53 -11.85
CA ASP A 429 18.50 -13.11 -13.17
C ASP A 429 19.65 -14.13 -13.14
N ALA A 430 20.66 -13.91 -12.31
CA ALA A 430 21.82 -14.79 -12.18
C ALA A 430 21.55 -16.05 -11.34
N ASP A 431 20.48 -16.09 -10.54
CA ASP A 431 20.20 -17.21 -9.63
C ASP A 431 19.86 -18.50 -10.37
N ARG A 432 19.46 -18.40 -11.65
CA ARG A 432 19.30 -19.58 -12.54
C ARG A 432 20.61 -20.34 -12.81
N TYR A 433 21.76 -19.71 -12.55
CA TYR A 433 23.10 -20.28 -12.69
C TYR A 433 23.75 -20.58 -11.33
N ALA A 434 23.06 -20.30 -10.23
CA ALA A 434 23.54 -20.50 -8.88
C ALA A 434 23.14 -21.88 -8.32
N SER A 435 23.84 -22.31 -7.27
CA SER A 435 23.50 -23.51 -6.51
C SER A 435 22.26 -23.30 -5.63
N ASP A 436 22.00 -22.05 -5.25
CA ASP A 436 20.88 -21.59 -4.45
C ASP A 436 20.04 -20.60 -5.29
N PRO A 437 18.75 -20.89 -5.56
CA PRO A 437 17.86 -20.01 -6.31
C PRO A 437 17.58 -18.64 -5.66
N GLY A 438 18.10 -18.37 -4.46
CA GLY A 438 18.04 -17.05 -3.80
C GLY A 438 19.42 -16.46 -3.48
N LEU A 439 20.48 -16.89 -4.19
CA LEU A 439 21.85 -16.45 -3.91
C LEU A 439 21.98 -14.92 -3.94
N THR A 440 21.45 -14.25 -4.96
CA THR A 440 21.53 -12.79 -5.10
C THR A 440 20.88 -12.06 -3.92
N TRP A 441 19.66 -12.45 -3.55
CA TRP A 441 18.96 -11.88 -2.40
C TRP A 441 19.66 -12.16 -1.06
N ASN A 442 20.29 -13.32 -0.94
CA ASN A 442 21.09 -13.69 0.22
C ASN A 442 22.37 -12.85 0.32
N LEU A 443 22.94 -12.41 -0.80
CA LEU A 443 24.10 -11.51 -0.83
C LEU A 443 23.69 -10.09 -0.39
N SER A 444 22.64 -9.53 -1.00
CA SER A 444 22.13 -8.19 -0.67
C SER A 444 21.75 -8.07 0.82
N SER A 445 21.03 -9.06 1.35
CA SER A 445 20.63 -9.11 2.77
C SER A 445 21.83 -9.12 3.74
N ARG A 446 22.92 -9.82 3.39
CA ARG A 446 24.13 -9.92 4.22
C ARG A 446 24.96 -8.64 4.20
N GLU A 447 25.06 -8.00 3.04
CA GLU A 447 25.74 -6.71 2.91
C GLU A 447 24.97 -5.62 3.66
N GLY A 448 23.64 -5.54 3.50
CA GLY A 448 22.78 -4.60 4.22
C GLY A 448 22.89 -4.74 5.74
N ALA A 449 22.92 -5.98 6.26
CA ALA A 449 23.13 -6.23 7.69
C ALA A 449 24.52 -5.77 8.20
N SER A 450 25.53 -5.75 7.32
CA SER A 450 26.91 -5.37 7.66
C SER A 450 27.17 -3.87 7.53
N ALA A 451 26.45 -3.18 6.62
CA ALA A 451 26.59 -1.75 6.34
C ALA A 451 25.89 -0.84 7.37
N GLY A 452 24.99 -1.40 8.19
CA GLY A 452 24.07 -0.63 9.03
C GLY A 452 22.86 -0.13 8.22
N GLY A 453 21.74 0.12 8.89
CA GLY A 453 20.54 0.65 8.23
C GLY A 453 20.79 2.05 7.62
N PRO A 454 19.96 2.47 6.66
CA PRO A 454 20.04 3.83 6.12
C PRO A 454 19.78 4.86 7.24
N PRO A 455 20.17 6.13 7.05
CA PRO A 455 19.70 7.18 7.94
C PRO A 455 18.17 7.30 7.88
N ALA A 456 17.56 7.83 8.95
CA ALA A 456 16.11 8.04 9.02
C ALA A 456 15.60 8.86 7.84
N VAL A 457 16.36 9.88 7.44
CA VAL A 457 16.15 10.63 6.20
C VAL A 457 17.45 10.67 5.38
N GLN A 458 17.33 10.56 4.05
CA GLN A 458 18.45 10.81 3.13
C GLN A 458 18.06 11.79 2.03
N VAL A 459 18.98 12.67 1.66
CA VAL A 459 18.88 13.56 0.50
C VAL A 459 20.18 13.46 -0.31
N GLY A 460 20.08 13.29 -1.63
CA GLY A 460 21.23 12.95 -2.48
C GLY A 460 21.71 11.52 -2.29
N GLY A 461 22.86 11.18 -2.88
CA GLY A 461 23.39 9.81 -2.85
C GLY A 461 22.57 8.81 -3.68
N TYR A 462 22.65 7.55 -3.25
CA TYR A 462 21.87 6.43 -3.81
C TYR A 462 20.62 6.14 -2.96
N PRO A 463 19.45 5.89 -3.57
CA PRO A 463 18.32 5.34 -2.84
C PRO A 463 18.66 3.96 -2.30
N VAL A 464 17.95 3.56 -1.25
CA VAL A 464 18.08 2.23 -0.64
C VAL A 464 16.69 1.63 -0.53
N PHE A 465 16.53 0.40 -0.99
CA PHE A 465 15.24 -0.27 -1.13
C PHE A 465 15.11 -1.42 -0.14
N CYS A 466 13.89 -1.86 0.12
CA CYS A 466 13.62 -3.11 0.83
C CYS A 466 13.34 -4.26 -0.15
N GLN A 467 12.96 -3.95 -1.39
CA GLN A 467 12.63 -4.91 -2.44
C GLN A 467 13.54 -4.70 -3.66
N ASP A 468 12.99 -4.26 -4.79
CA ASP A 468 13.72 -4.05 -6.04
C ASP A 468 13.56 -2.60 -6.52
N ASP A 469 14.52 -2.15 -7.33
CA ASP A 469 14.47 -0.86 -7.99
C ASP A 469 13.66 -0.95 -9.28
N TRP A 470 12.48 -0.35 -9.30
CA TRP A 470 11.56 -0.41 -10.44
C TRP A 470 12.15 0.15 -11.75
N ARG A 471 13.25 0.92 -11.69
CA ARG A 471 14.00 1.40 -12.86
C ARG A 471 14.72 0.26 -13.61
N ASN A 472 14.87 -0.91 -13.00
CA ASN A 472 15.29 -2.16 -13.66
C ASN A 472 14.27 -2.62 -14.69
N TRP A 473 12.98 -2.58 -14.31
CA TRP A 473 11.85 -3.09 -15.08
C TRP A 473 11.44 -2.15 -16.21
N GLU A 474 11.41 -0.84 -15.92
CA GLU A 474 10.85 0.15 -16.83
C GLU A 474 11.86 1.24 -17.19
N GLU A 475 12.38 1.18 -18.42
CA GLU A 475 13.40 2.11 -18.92
C GLU A 475 12.98 3.58 -18.84
N ARG A 476 11.68 3.88 -18.94
CA ARG A 476 11.15 5.24 -18.85
C ARG A 476 11.46 5.94 -17.51
N TYR A 477 11.78 5.19 -16.46
CA TYR A 477 12.11 5.75 -15.14
C TYR A 477 13.62 5.89 -14.87
N ARG A 478 14.48 5.39 -15.77
CA ARG A 478 15.94 5.54 -15.63
C ARG A 478 16.44 7.00 -15.62
N PRO A 479 15.75 7.97 -16.25
CA PRO A 479 16.13 9.39 -16.11
C PRO A 479 16.00 9.94 -14.69
N TYR A 480 15.23 9.33 -13.79
CA TYR A 480 15.09 9.73 -12.38
C TYR A 480 16.29 9.22 -11.56
N ASP A 481 17.44 9.83 -11.80
CA ASP A 481 18.77 9.38 -11.36
C ASP A 481 19.21 9.93 -10.00
N THR A 482 18.50 10.93 -9.48
CA THR A 482 18.88 11.67 -8.27
C THR A 482 17.86 11.46 -7.16
N LEU A 483 18.35 11.03 -5.98
CA LEU A 483 17.51 10.94 -4.79
C LEU A 483 17.21 12.31 -4.23
N LEU A 484 15.95 12.74 -4.38
CA LEU A 484 15.48 14.02 -3.85
C LEU A 484 15.21 13.95 -2.35
N PHE A 485 14.55 12.87 -1.91
CA PHE A 485 14.21 12.65 -0.51
C PHE A 485 13.91 11.17 -0.28
N GLN A 486 14.46 10.58 0.78
CA GLN A 486 14.07 9.27 1.28
C GLN A 486 13.74 9.36 2.76
N LEU A 487 12.67 8.71 3.18
CA LEU A 487 12.30 8.50 4.58
C LEU A 487 12.23 7.01 4.86
N SER A 488 12.90 6.59 5.94
CA SER A 488 12.83 5.22 6.45
C SER A 488 11.84 5.11 7.60
N CYS A 489 11.33 3.90 7.80
CA CYS A 489 10.55 3.56 8.99
C CYS A 489 11.35 3.88 10.27
N ASP A 490 10.66 4.46 11.26
CA ASP A 490 11.21 4.78 12.57
C ASP A 490 10.17 4.38 13.62
N TRP A 491 10.37 3.20 14.23
CA TRP A 491 9.46 2.64 15.22
C TRP A 491 9.45 3.41 16.54
N ASP A 492 10.54 4.09 16.90
CA ASP A 492 10.58 4.92 18.12
C ASP A 492 9.63 6.11 17.99
N ARG A 493 9.45 6.60 16.76
CA ARG A 493 8.57 7.72 16.40
C ARG A 493 7.24 7.30 15.80
N TRP A 494 6.97 6.00 15.73
CA TRP A 494 5.78 5.43 15.07
C TRP A 494 5.62 5.88 13.61
N ILE A 495 6.72 6.14 12.91
CA ILE A 495 6.72 6.35 11.46
C ILE A 495 6.69 4.96 10.82
N ALA A 496 5.50 4.51 10.44
CA ALA A 496 5.26 3.17 9.94
C ALA A 496 5.09 3.20 8.41
N ILE A 497 6.12 2.73 7.69
CA ILE A 497 6.08 2.56 6.24
C ILE A 497 6.01 1.05 5.97
N GLY A 498 4.80 0.50 5.90
CA GLY A 498 4.61 -0.96 5.82
C GLY A 498 5.33 -1.71 6.95
N ASP A 499 5.90 -2.87 6.64
CA ASP A 499 6.72 -3.67 7.57
C ASP A 499 8.20 -3.26 7.50
N GLY A 500 8.55 -2.15 8.18
CA GLY A 500 9.94 -1.69 8.25
C GLY A 500 10.49 -1.11 6.93
N GLY A 501 9.61 -0.55 6.12
CA GLY A 501 9.88 -0.07 4.78
C GLY A 501 10.44 1.35 4.67
N ARG A 502 10.42 1.85 3.44
CA ARG A 502 11.04 3.11 3.02
C ARG A 502 10.23 3.74 1.90
N MET A 503 10.29 5.06 1.82
CA MET A 503 9.72 5.82 0.71
C MET A 503 10.77 6.72 0.10
N CYS A 504 10.78 6.83 -1.22
CA CYS A 504 11.74 7.61 -1.96
C CYS A 504 11.07 8.48 -3.03
N PHE A 505 11.61 9.68 -3.20
CA PHE A 505 11.28 10.63 -4.24
C PHE A 505 12.54 10.83 -5.08
N LEU A 506 12.43 10.57 -6.36
CA LEU A 506 13.53 10.62 -7.33
C LEU A 506 13.22 11.72 -8.35
N ILE A 507 14.24 12.43 -8.80
CA ILE A 507 14.12 13.53 -9.76
C ILE A 507 15.21 13.37 -10.84
N PRO A 508 14.96 13.73 -12.11
CA PRO A 508 16.03 13.83 -13.07
C PRO A 508 17.03 14.92 -12.66
N SER A 509 18.32 14.61 -12.65
CA SER A 509 19.40 15.54 -12.29
C SER A 509 19.33 16.88 -13.06
N GLU A 510 18.97 16.83 -14.34
CA GLU A 510 18.77 18.02 -15.19
C GLU A 510 17.62 18.92 -14.69
N LYS A 511 16.54 18.32 -14.20
CA LYS A 511 15.35 19.01 -13.67
C LYS A 511 15.65 19.64 -12.31
N LEU A 512 16.34 18.91 -11.44
CA LEU A 512 16.82 19.42 -10.17
C LEU A 512 17.72 20.64 -10.36
N ALA A 513 18.71 20.55 -11.24
CA ALA A 513 19.61 21.66 -11.54
C ALA A 513 18.90 22.89 -12.15
N ALA A 514 17.79 22.67 -12.86
CA ALA A 514 16.94 23.73 -13.39
C ALA A 514 15.95 24.30 -12.35
N GLY A 515 15.84 23.71 -11.16
CA GLY A 515 14.84 24.07 -10.15
C GLY A 515 13.41 23.72 -10.56
N ASP A 516 13.23 22.70 -11.41
CA ASP A 516 11.94 22.23 -11.92
C ASP A 516 11.50 20.95 -11.20
N PHE A 517 10.64 21.10 -10.21
CA PHE A 517 10.11 19.99 -9.38
C PHE A 517 8.75 19.48 -9.87
N SER A 518 8.37 19.79 -11.11
CA SER A 518 7.12 19.30 -11.71
C SER A 518 7.16 17.82 -12.10
N ASP A 519 8.37 17.25 -12.19
CA ASP A 519 8.60 15.90 -12.71
C ASP A 519 9.43 15.09 -11.71
N ILE A 520 8.74 14.34 -10.85
CA ILE A 520 9.31 13.58 -9.74
C ILE A 520 8.69 12.19 -9.79
N MET A 521 9.51 11.15 -9.64
CA MET A 521 9.08 9.79 -9.44
C MET A 521 8.95 9.52 -7.94
N TYR A 522 7.89 8.86 -7.53
CA TYR A 522 7.64 8.46 -6.15
C TYR A 522 7.46 6.94 -6.06
N TRP A 523 8.12 6.33 -5.07
CA TRP A 523 8.00 4.91 -4.77
C TRP A 523 8.13 4.66 -3.26
N TRP A 524 7.54 3.57 -2.79
CA TRP A 524 7.79 3.04 -1.46
C TRP A 524 7.75 1.51 -1.49
N ASP A 525 8.48 0.88 -0.59
CA ASP A 525 8.49 -0.58 -0.41
C ASP A 525 8.70 -0.96 1.06
N CYS A 526 8.46 -2.24 1.40
CA CYS A 526 8.70 -2.78 2.74
C CYS A 526 9.11 -4.26 2.70
N GLY A 527 9.50 -4.78 3.86
CA GLY A 527 9.95 -6.17 4.04
C GLY A 527 8.83 -7.20 4.01
#